data_AF-A0A5R9N3D5-F1
#
_entry.id   AF-A0A5R9N3D5-F1
#
_cell.length_a   1.000
_cell.length_b   1.000
_cell.length_c   1.000
_cell.angle_alpha   90.00
_cell.angle_beta   90.00
_cell.angle_gamma   90.00
#
_symmetry.space_group_name_H-M   'P 1'
#
loop_
_entity.id
_entity.type
_entity.pdbx_description
1 polymer ?
#
loop_
_entity_poly.entity_id
_entity_poly.type
_entity_poly.pdbx_seq_one_letter_code
_entity_poly.pdbx_strand_id
1 'polypeptide(L)'
;MNYPGLDFTQAELRAAMASYYDDLLEFVSTDEFRSLYRTLMALPPSERPTFVETVILSSKELEDRGIRVPEDILVQTSAFGDRRPTLFAVKKFLPEKFHRAWENVNITFFNDFDDETVPNDPENAWRLPLPVALQQALLANGIDLNSVSNDIGMTLNR
;
A
#
# COMPACT_ATOMS: atom_id res chain seq x y z
N MET A 1 27.11 12.10 5.71
CA MET A 1 28.01 11.56 4.66
C MET A 1 27.14 11.30 3.44
N ASN A 2 27.52 11.78 2.27
CA ASN A 2 26.80 11.47 1.02
C ASN A 2 27.22 10.06 0.57
N TYR A 3 26.28 9.27 0.06
CA TYR A 3 26.67 8.04 -0.63
C TYR A 3 27.31 8.39 -1.98
N PRO A 4 28.36 7.69 -2.42
CA PRO A 4 28.94 7.91 -3.74
C PRO A 4 27.87 7.84 -4.83
N GLY A 5 27.74 8.89 -5.64
CA GLY A 5 26.78 8.96 -6.75
C GLY A 5 25.41 9.55 -6.40
N LEU A 6 25.16 9.98 -5.16
CA LEU A 6 23.97 10.75 -4.77
C LEU A 6 24.34 12.21 -4.47
N ASP A 7 23.48 13.13 -4.90
CA ASP A 7 23.60 14.58 -4.73
C ASP A 7 22.94 15.11 -3.44
N PHE A 8 22.45 14.20 -2.58
CA PHE A 8 21.84 14.51 -1.29
C PHE A 8 22.47 13.68 -0.15
N THR A 9 22.33 14.20 1.07
CA THR A 9 22.71 13.52 2.31
C THR A 9 21.60 12.58 2.79
N GLN A 10 21.97 11.58 3.60
CA GLN A 10 20.98 10.77 4.33
C GLN A 10 20.06 11.61 5.23
N ALA A 11 20.58 12.71 5.81
CA ALA A 11 19.80 13.59 6.67
C ALA A 11 18.71 14.33 5.89
N GLU A 12 19.02 14.82 4.68
CA GLU A 12 18.04 15.43 3.79
C GLU A 12 16.95 14.44 3.36
N LEU A 13 17.32 13.22 3.00
CA LEU A 13 16.35 12.19 2.64
C LEU A 13 15.43 11.85 3.82
N ARG A 14 16.00 11.66 5.02
CA ARG A 14 15.22 11.37 6.23
C ARG A 14 14.26 12.51 6.58
N ALA A 15 14.71 13.76 6.48
CA ALA A 15 13.88 14.92 6.74
C ALA A 15 12.72 15.03 5.73
N ALA A 16 12.99 14.78 4.45
CA ALA A 16 11.96 14.74 3.42
C ALA A 16 10.94 13.61 3.68
N MET A 17 11.41 12.39 3.97
CA MET A 17 10.54 11.27 4.30
C MET A 17 9.66 11.57 5.52
N ALA A 18 10.22 12.13 6.59
CA ALA A 18 9.48 12.48 7.80
C ALA A 18 8.36 13.47 7.51
N SER A 19 8.68 14.58 6.84
CA SER A 19 7.68 15.59 6.44
C SER A 19 6.58 15.00 5.56
N TYR A 20 6.93 14.11 4.63
CA TYR A 20 5.94 13.50 3.74
C TYR A 20 5.09 12.44 4.45
N TYR A 21 5.63 11.77 5.46
CA TYR A 21 4.84 10.94 6.36
C TYR A 21 3.89 11.77 7.21
N ASP A 22 4.28 12.96 7.68
CA ASP A 22 3.39 13.85 8.42
C ASP A 22 2.16 14.22 7.58
N ASP A 23 2.34 14.55 6.30
CA ASP A 23 1.22 14.84 5.37
C ASP A 23 0.30 13.62 5.18
N LEU A 24 0.88 12.42 5.01
CA LEU A 24 0.12 11.18 4.90
C LEU A 24 -0.68 10.91 6.19
N LEU A 25 -0.04 11.09 7.34
CA LEU A 25 -0.63 10.89 8.66
C LEU A 25 -1.76 11.87 8.93
N GLU A 26 -1.61 13.14 8.54
CA GLU A 26 -2.66 14.15 8.62
C GLU A 26 -3.89 13.71 7.83
N PHE A 27 -3.71 13.32 6.57
CA PHE A 27 -4.81 12.88 5.71
C PHE A 27 -5.53 11.63 6.24
N VAL A 28 -4.80 10.56 6.57
CA VAL A 28 -5.43 9.30 7.03
C VAL A 28 -5.96 9.39 8.47
N SER A 29 -5.58 10.45 9.21
CA SER A 29 -6.06 10.70 10.57
C SER A 29 -7.31 11.58 10.65
N THR A 30 -7.81 12.08 9.53
CA THR A 30 -9.10 12.79 9.48
C THR A 30 -10.24 11.90 10.00
N ASP A 31 -11.26 12.52 10.60
CA ASP A 31 -12.38 11.77 11.17
C ASP A 31 -13.17 11.03 10.08
N GLU A 32 -13.29 11.63 8.90
CA GLU A 32 -13.94 11.07 7.72
C GLU A 32 -13.18 9.83 7.22
N PHE A 33 -11.86 9.92 7.06
CA PHE A 33 -11.04 8.78 6.62
C PHE A 33 -11.07 7.65 7.66
N ARG A 34 -10.94 7.99 8.95
CA ARG A 34 -11.06 7.01 10.04
C ARG A 34 -12.43 6.35 10.07
N SER A 35 -13.50 7.09 9.77
CA SER A 35 -14.85 6.54 9.68
C SER A 35 -15.01 5.59 8.50
N LEU A 36 -14.48 5.96 7.33
CA LEU A 36 -14.44 5.08 6.16
C LEU A 36 -13.67 3.79 6.46
N TYR A 37 -12.51 3.91 7.10
CA TYR A 37 -11.69 2.76 7.47
C TYR A 37 -12.39 1.83 8.49
N ARG A 38 -13.08 2.40 9.49
CA ARG A 38 -13.91 1.59 10.40
C ARG A 38 -15.01 0.83 9.65
N THR A 39 -15.66 1.46 8.67
CA THR A 39 -16.66 0.80 7.81
C THR A 39 -16.04 -0.35 7.03
N LEU A 40 -14.86 -0.14 6.41
CA LEU A 40 -14.12 -1.20 5.72
C LEU A 40 -13.84 -2.39 6.65
N MET A 41 -13.31 -2.13 7.85
CA MET A 41 -12.92 -3.18 8.79
C MET A 41 -14.13 -3.91 9.42
N ALA A 42 -15.30 -3.28 9.42
CA ALA A 42 -16.54 -3.92 9.85
C ALA A 42 -17.09 -4.94 8.82
N LEU A 43 -16.60 -4.92 7.57
CA LEU A 43 -16.98 -5.91 6.56
C LEU A 43 -16.27 -7.25 6.78
N PRO A 44 -16.90 -8.37 6.36
CA PRO A 44 -16.22 -9.65 6.23
C PRO A 44 -14.92 -9.49 5.41
N PRO A 45 -13.80 -10.13 5.79
CA PRO A 45 -12.52 -10.00 5.09
C PRO A 45 -12.58 -10.24 3.58
N SER A 46 -13.47 -11.14 3.11
CA SER A 46 -13.71 -11.44 1.69
C SER A 46 -14.40 -10.31 0.92
N GLU A 47 -15.14 -9.43 1.59
CA GLU A 47 -15.88 -8.32 0.94
C GLU A 47 -15.04 -7.04 0.86
N ARG A 48 -13.97 -6.94 1.64
CA ARG A 48 -13.09 -5.77 1.71
C ARG A 48 -12.42 -5.43 0.37
N PRO A 49 -11.91 -6.37 -0.44
CA PRO A 49 -11.38 -6.08 -1.78
C PRO A 49 -12.37 -5.32 -2.68
N THR A 50 -13.63 -5.77 -2.73
CA THR A 50 -14.67 -5.12 -3.52
C THR A 50 -15.00 -3.73 -2.99
N PHE A 51 -15.03 -3.55 -1.67
CA PHE A 51 -15.23 -2.22 -1.08
C PHE A 51 -14.07 -1.27 -1.43
N VAL A 52 -12.83 -1.75 -1.42
CA VAL A 52 -11.67 -0.96 -1.85
C VAL A 52 -11.85 -0.49 -3.30
N GLU A 53 -12.13 -1.43 -4.20
CA GLU A 53 -12.28 -1.15 -5.63
C GLU A 53 -13.42 -0.17 -5.93
N THR A 54 -14.58 -0.38 -5.30
CA THR A 54 -15.80 0.38 -5.60
C THR A 54 -15.92 1.70 -4.84
N VAL A 55 -15.33 1.79 -3.64
CA VAL A 55 -15.46 2.96 -2.75
C VAL A 55 -14.13 3.68 -2.57
N ILE A 56 -13.08 3.00 -2.10
CA ILE A 56 -11.82 3.67 -1.69
C ILE A 56 -11.05 4.22 -2.89
N LEU A 57 -11.08 3.54 -4.03
CA LEU A 57 -10.42 4.02 -5.25
C LEU A 57 -11.27 5.00 -6.06
N SER A 58 -12.53 5.22 -5.68
CA SER A 58 -13.45 6.12 -6.38
C SER A 58 -13.40 7.51 -5.76
N SER A 59 -12.80 8.48 -6.48
CA SER A 59 -12.76 9.88 -6.04
C SER A 59 -14.15 10.43 -5.73
N LYS A 60 -15.14 10.07 -6.55
CA LYS A 60 -16.54 10.43 -6.33
C LYS A 60 -17.08 9.89 -5.00
N GLU A 61 -16.85 8.61 -4.70
CA GLU A 61 -17.35 8.00 -3.46
C GLU A 61 -16.65 8.58 -2.22
N LEU A 62 -15.36 8.93 -2.33
CA LEU A 62 -14.63 9.63 -1.28
C LEU A 62 -15.20 11.04 -1.06
N GLU A 63 -15.42 11.82 -2.12
CA GLU A 63 -15.99 13.16 -2.05
C GLU A 63 -17.40 13.16 -1.45
N ASP A 64 -18.25 12.22 -1.85
CA ASP A 64 -19.62 12.04 -1.32
C ASP A 64 -19.61 11.72 0.20
N ARG A 65 -18.47 11.25 0.73
CA ARG A 65 -18.23 11.00 2.17
C ARG A 65 -17.46 12.11 2.86
N GLY A 66 -17.22 13.23 2.19
CA GLY A 66 -16.48 14.38 2.73
C GLY A 66 -14.95 14.20 2.72
N ILE A 67 -14.44 13.14 2.09
CA ILE A 67 -13.00 12.87 1.99
C ILE A 67 -12.47 13.49 0.70
N ARG A 68 -11.65 14.53 0.83
CA ARG A 68 -10.92 15.10 -0.30
C ARG A 68 -9.47 14.63 -0.25
N VAL A 69 -9.07 13.84 -1.24
CA VAL A 69 -7.68 13.40 -1.38
C VAL A 69 -6.84 14.60 -1.83
N PRO A 70 -5.77 14.98 -1.11
CA PRO A 70 -4.86 16.03 -1.57
C PRO A 70 -4.24 15.69 -2.94
N GLU A 71 -4.01 16.70 -3.78
CA GLU A 71 -3.54 16.50 -5.17
C GLU A 71 -2.21 15.73 -5.27
N ASP A 72 -1.37 15.83 -4.24
CA ASP A 72 -0.07 15.16 -4.17
C ASP A 72 -0.11 13.80 -3.47
N ILE A 73 -1.29 13.35 -3.01
CA ILE A 73 -1.50 12.04 -2.41
C ILE A 73 -2.21 11.12 -3.41
N LEU A 74 -1.68 9.91 -3.55
CA LEU A 74 -2.26 8.86 -4.39
C LEU A 74 -2.77 7.70 -3.53
N VAL A 75 -4.04 7.37 -3.69
CA VAL A 75 -4.67 6.16 -3.14
C VAL A 75 -4.70 5.10 -4.23
N GLN A 76 -4.13 3.92 -3.97
CA GLN A 76 -4.09 2.83 -4.95
C GLN A 76 -4.04 1.46 -4.29
N THR A 77 -4.41 0.42 -5.02
CA THR A 77 -4.11 -0.96 -4.64
C THR A 77 -2.63 -1.27 -4.85
N SER A 78 -2.05 -2.12 -3.98
CA SER A 78 -0.66 -2.56 -4.09
C SER A 78 -0.52 -4.02 -3.66
N ALA A 79 0.55 -4.66 -4.11
CA ALA A 79 0.93 -6.03 -3.76
C ALA A 79 2.43 -6.03 -3.47
N PHE A 80 2.83 -6.76 -2.43
CA PHE A 80 4.23 -6.84 -1.99
C PHE A 80 4.75 -8.26 -2.12
N GLY A 81 6.08 -8.39 -2.29
CA GLY A 81 6.74 -9.69 -2.40
C GLY A 81 6.51 -10.58 -1.18
N ASP A 82 6.42 -10.00 0.00
CA ASP A 82 6.14 -10.73 1.25
C ASP A 82 4.74 -11.35 1.32
N ARG A 83 3.83 -10.99 0.40
CA ARG A 83 2.43 -11.43 0.34
C ARG A 83 1.60 -11.12 1.58
N ARG A 84 1.92 -10.06 2.32
CA ARG A 84 0.95 -9.48 3.25
C ARG A 84 -0.32 -9.11 2.49
N PRO A 85 -1.52 -9.41 3.03
CA PRO A 85 -2.79 -9.27 2.30
C PRO A 85 -3.18 -7.81 2.18
N THR A 86 -2.51 -7.10 1.29
CA THR A 86 -2.66 -5.66 1.14
C THR A 86 -3.99 -5.36 0.47
N LEU A 87 -4.78 -4.49 1.09
CA LEU A 87 -6.00 -3.95 0.53
C LEU A 87 -5.66 -2.77 -0.37
N PHE A 88 -5.05 -1.72 0.20
CA PHE A 88 -4.63 -0.52 -0.53
C PHE A 88 -3.49 0.19 0.19
N ALA A 89 -2.90 1.17 -0.49
CA ALA A 89 -1.87 2.05 0.06
C ALA A 89 -2.22 3.50 -0.27
N VAL A 90 -1.90 4.38 0.67
CA VAL A 90 -1.92 5.83 0.49
C VAL A 90 -0.47 6.27 0.41
N LYS A 91 -0.07 6.89 -0.69
CA LYS A 91 1.34 7.22 -0.95
C LYS A 91 1.54 8.65 -1.42
N LYS A 92 2.75 9.14 -1.19
CA LYS A 92 3.22 10.46 -1.63
C LYS A 92 4.61 10.31 -2.24
N PHE A 93 4.80 10.80 -3.45
CA PHE A 93 6.09 10.75 -4.14
C PHE A 93 7.04 11.79 -3.56
N LEU A 94 8.26 11.37 -3.22
CA LEU A 94 9.30 12.29 -2.76
C LEU A 94 9.73 13.23 -3.90
N PRO A 95 10.42 14.34 -3.61
CA PRO A 95 11.05 15.16 -4.65
C PRO A 95 11.97 14.32 -5.56
N GLU A 96 11.98 14.63 -6.86
CA GLU A 96 12.70 13.86 -7.90
C GLU A 96 14.19 13.62 -7.56
N LYS A 97 14.84 14.59 -6.88
CA LYS A 97 16.23 14.45 -6.42
C LYS A 97 16.47 13.18 -5.61
N PHE A 98 15.46 12.66 -4.91
CA PHE A 98 15.58 11.47 -4.07
C PHE A 98 15.27 10.15 -4.79
N HIS A 99 14.66 10.18 -5.98
CA HIS A 99 14.10 8.98 -6.65
C HIS A 99 15.14 7.91 -6.96
N ARG A 100 16.42 8.29 -7.14
CA ARG A 100 17.52 7.34 -7.33
C ARG A 100 17.77 6.43 -6.11
N ALA A 101 17.30 6.81 -4.93
CA ALA A 101 17.38 6.00 -3.71
C ALA A 101 16.00 5.59 -3.17
N TRP A 102 15.02 6.49 -3.25
CA TRP A 102 13.68 6.27 -2.71
C TRP A 102 12.67 7.14 -3.45
N GLU A 103 11.67 6.53 -4.07
CA GLU A 103 10.70 7.26 -4.92
C GLU A 103 9.52 7.83 -4.14
N ASN A 104 9.01 7.10 -3.14
CA ASN A 104 7.79 7.46 -2.43
C ASN A 104 7.79 6.94 -0.99
N VAL A 105 7.01 7.59 -0.14
CA VAL A 105 6.59 7.04 1.15
C VAL A 105 5.13 6.61 1.06
N ASN A 106 4.75 5.59 1.83
CA ASN A 106 3.37 5.09 1.83
C ASN A 106 2.94 4.57 3.19
N ILE A 107 1.64 4.65 3.45
CA ILE A 107 0.94 3.96 4.53
C ILE A 107 0.11 2.86 3.87
N THR A 108 0.38 1.61 4.26
CA THR A 108 -0.28 0.44 3.70
C THR A 108 -1.36 -0.06 4.64
N PHE A 109 -2.53 -0.36 4.09
CA PHE A 109 -3.68 -0.90 4.79
C PHE A 109 -3.88 -2.36 4.37
N PHE A 110 -3.86 -3.25 5.36
CA PHE A 110 -3.96 -4.69 5.15
C PHE A 110 -5.36 -5.21 5.46
N ASN A 111 -5.67 -6.38 4.92
CA ASN A 111 -6.77 -7.22 5.38
C ASN A 111 -6.40 -7.85 6.74
N ASP A 112 -7.29 -8.66 7.31
CA ASP A 112 -6.94 -9.38 8.55
C ASP A 112 -5.86 -10.43 8.25
N PHE A 113 -4.79 -10.40 9.03
CA PHE A 113 -3.74 -11.41 9.02
C PHE A 113 -3.11 -11.53 10.40
N ASP A 114 -2.46 -12.66 10.63
CA ASP A 114 -1.66 -12.89 11.81
C ASP A 114 -0.21 -12.46 11.51
N ASP A 115 0.31 -11.47 12.23
CA ASP A 115 1.68 -10.99 12.07
C ASP A 115 2.71 -12.12 12.25
N GLU A 116 2.42 -13.14 13.06
CA GLU A 116 3.30 -14.29 13.27
C GLU A 116 3.39 -15.20 12.04
N THR A 117 2.41 -15.12 11.14
CA THR A 117 2.37 -15.90 9.89
C THR A 117 3.06 -15.21 8.72
N VAL A 118 3.50 -13.96 8.87
CA VAL A 118 4.32 -13.28 7.87
C VAL A 118 5.67 -13.99 7.83
N PRO A 119 6.04 -14.64 6.71
CA PRO A 119 7.30 -15.36 6.64
C PRO A 119 8.46 -14.39 6.87
N ASN A 120 9.14 -14.52 8.01
CA ASN A 120 10.43 -13.88 8.23
C ASN A 120 11.52 -14.72 7.53
N ASP A 121 11.31 -14.92 6.24
CA ASP A 121 12.15 -15.74 5.38
C ASP A 121 12.94 -14.80 4.46
N PRO A 122 14.23 -14.57 4.75
CA PRO A 122 15.09 -13.72 3.93
C PRO A 122 15.15 -14.18 2.46
N GLU A 123 14.96 -15.48 2.18
CA GLU A 123 14.99 -16.04 0.83
C GLU A 123 13.72 -15.70 0.05
N ASN A 124 12.58 -15.59 0.74
CA ASN A 124 11.28 -15.25 0.14
C ASN A 124 10.87 -13.77 0.31
N ALA A 125 11.61 -12.99 1.10
CA ALA A 125 11.36 -11.56 1.31
C ALA A 125 11.41 -10.73 0.01
N TRP A 126 12.13 -11.22 -1.00
CA TRP A 126 12.34 -10.56 -2.29
C TRP A 126 11.80 -11.38 -3.47
N ARG A 127 10.61 -11.98 -3.33
CA ARG A 127 9.90 -12.57 -4.48
C ARG A 127 9.11 -11.52 -5.26
N LEU A 128 8.83 -11.82 -6.53
CA LEU A 128 7.94 -11.00 -7.35
C LEU A 128 6.56 -10.92 -6.67
N PRO A 129 5.99 -9.73 -6.48
CA PRO A 129 4.62 -9.59 -6.01
C PRO A 129 3.65 -10.32 -6.93
N LEU A 130 2.56 -10.83 -6.37
CA LEU A 130 1.43 -11.28 -7.20
C LEU A 130 0.88 -10.07 -7.97
N PRO A 131 0.38 -10.28 -9.20
CA PRO A 131 -0.40 -9.25 -9.88
C PRO A 131 -1.54 -8.78 -8.98
N VAL A 132 -1.74 -7.47 -8.88
CA VAL A 132 -2.70 -6.87 -7.93
C VAL A 132 -4.10 -7.47 -8.11
N ALA A 133 -4.57 -7.62 -9.34
CA ALA A 133 -5.88 -8.21 -9.63
C ALA A 133 -5.99 -9.65 -9.11
N LEU A 134 -4.92 -10.45 -9.23
CA LEU A 134 -4.89 -11.81 -8.71
C LEU A 134 -4.90 -11.80 -7.17
N GLN A 135 -4.11 -10.95 -6.53
CA GLN A 135 -4.11 -10.82 -5.07
C GLN A 135 -5.52 -10.47 -4.56
N GLN A 136 -6.17 -9.46 -5.15
CA GLN A 136 -7.52 -9.05 -4.73
C GLN A 136 -8.54 -10.18 -4.94
N ALA A 137 -8.45 -10.92 -6.05
CA ALA A 137 -9.32 -12.06 -6.30
C ALA A 137 -9.13 -13.19 -5.26
N LEU A 138 -7.88 -13.51 -4.90
CA LEU A 138 -7.58 -14.51 -3.87
C LEU A 138 -8.11 -14.09 -2.50
N LEU A 139 -7.90 -12.83 -2.11
CA LEU A 139 -8.44 -12.27 -0.87
C LEU A 139 -9.97 -12.31 -0.84
N ALA A 140 -10.63 -11.99 -1.95
CA ALA A 140 -12.08 -12.03 -2.05
C ALA A 140 -12.65 -13.46 -1.90
N ASN A 141 -11.85 -14.48 -2.21
CA ASN A 141 -12.21 -15.88 -2.03
C ASN A 141 -11.70 -16.48 -0.70
N GLY A 142 -11.08 -15.68 0.17
CA GLY A 142 -10.51 -16.14 1.44
C GLY A 142 -9.36 -17.13 1.28
N ILE A 143 -8.67 -17.09 0.13
CA ILE A 143 -7.54 -17.99 -0.16
C ILE A 143 -6.26 -17.39 0.42
N ASP A 144 -5.51 -18.20 1.16
CA ASP A 144 -4.19 -17.82 1.69
C ASP A 144 -3.22 -17.51 0.55
N LEU A 145 -2.67 -16.28 0.56
CA LEU A 145 -1.72 -15.82 -0.44
C LEU A 145 -0.42 -16.61 -0.41
N ASN A 146 -0.02 -17.20 0.72
CA ASN A 146 1.20 -18.01 0.81
C ASN A 146 1.06 -19.40 0.18
N SER A 147 -0.17 -19.86 -0.05
CA SER A 147 -0.45 -21.16 -0.70
C SER A 147 -0.22 -21.14 -2.23
N VAL A 148 -0.10 -19.96 -2.82
CA VAL A 148 0.00 -19.78 -4.28
C VAL A 148 1.45 -19.91 -4.75
N SER A 149 1.70 -20.59 -5.88
CA SER A 149 3.07 -20.75 -6.41
C SER A 149 3.78 -19.42 -6.64
N ASN A 150 5.10 -19.40 -6.44
CA ASN A 150 5.96 -18.24 -6.74
C ASN A 150 6.09 -17.96 -8.25
N ASP A 151 5.81 -18.95 -9.11
CA ASP A 151 5.99 -18.84 -10.57
C ASP A 151 4.87 -18.07 -11.28
N ILE A 152 3.73 -17.85 -10.61
CA ILE A 152 2.55 -17.18 -11.20
C ILE A 152 2.83 -15.69 -11.48
N GLY A 153 3.75 -15.08 -10.73
CA GLY A 153 4.20 -13.71 -10.99
C GLY A 153 4.90 -13.53 -12.36
N MET A 154 5.40 -14.62 -12.96
CA MET A 154 6.10 -14.57 -14.26
C MET A 154 5.18 -14.72 -15.48
N THR A 155 3.98 -15.31 -15.33
CA THR A 155 3.15 -15.73 -16.46
C THR A 155 2.15 -14.68 -16.94
N LEU A 156 1.77 -13.72 -16.09
CA LEU A 156 0.74 -12.71 -16.37
C LEU A 156 1.29 -11.35 -16.86
N ASN A 157 2.62 -11.19 -16.91
CA ASN A 157 3.30 -9.98 -17.41
C ASN A 157 3.88 -10.16 -18.84
N ARG A 158 3.35 -11.11 -19.62
CA ARG A 158 3.68 -11.28 -21.04
C ARG A 158 2.50 -10.95 -21.93
#